data_AF-Q91702-F1
#
_entry.id   AF-Q91702-F1
#
_cell.length_a   1.000
_cell.length_b   1.000
_cell.length_c   1.000
_cell.angle_alpha   90.00
_cell.angle_beta   90.00
_cell.angle_gamma   90.00
#
_symmetry.space_group_name_H-M   'P 1'
#
loop_
_entity.id
_entity.type
_entity.pdbx_description
1 polymer ?
#
loop_
_entity_poly.entity_id
_entity_poly.type
_entity_poly.pdbx_seq_one_letter_code
_entity_poly.pdbx_strand_id
1 'polypeptide(L)'
;IGKEALGRLLNTFPWTQRYFSSFGNLSSAEAIFHNEAVAAHGEKVVTSVGEAIKHMDDIKGYYAQLSKHHSETLHVDPANFKRFGGCLFITLAHHFGEEYTPELHAAYEHLFDVIADALGRGYH
;
A
#
# COMPACT_ATOMS: atom_id res chain seq x y z
N ILE A 1 10.61 2.84 4.96
CA ILE A 1 9.68 1.98 4.15
C ILE A 1 8.24 2.49 4.11
N GLY A 2 7.37 2.24 5.11
CA GLY A 2 5.91 2.52 4.97
C GLY A 2 5.54 3.97 4.65
N LYS A 3 6.12 4.92 5.40
CA LYS A 3 6.02 6.36 5.13
C LYS A 3 6.41 6.72 3.69
N GLU A 4 7.52 6.19 3.20
CA GLU A 4 8.03 6.48 1.86
C GLU A 4 7.19 5.82 0.77
N ALA A 5 6.72 4.60 0.96
CA ALA A 5 5.87 3.91 0.01
C ALA A 5 4.53 4.64 -0.18
N LEU A 6 3.88 5.07 0.92
CA LEU A 6 2.66 5.87 0.83
C LEU A 6 2.95 7.27 0.27
N GLY A 7 4.05 7.91 0.68
CA GLY A 7 4.48 9.20 0.12
C GLY A 7 4.70 9.12 -1.40
N ARG A 8 5.33 8.06 -1.90
CA ARG A 8 5.50 7.79 -3.34
C ARG A 8 4.15 7.59 -4.04
N LEU A 9 3.20 6.87 -3.44
CA LEU A 9 1.86 6.72 -4.00
C LEU A 9 1.20 8.09 -4.20
N LEU A 10 1.19 8.91 -3.14
CA LEU A 10 0.54 10.23 -3.15
C LEU A 10 1.22 11.23 -4.09
N ASN A 11 2.53 11.11 -4.28
CA ASN A 11 3.30 11.99 -5.15
C ASN A 11 3.25 11.56 -6.63
N THR A 12 3.40 10.25 -6.91
CA THR A 12 3.43 9.71 -8.28
C THR A 12 2.04 9.52 -8.87
N PHE A 13 1.03 9.28 -8.03
CA PHE A 13 -0.36 9.10 -8.44
C PHE A 13 -1.26 10.10 -7.68
N PRO A 14 -1.21 11.41 -7.99
CA PRO A 14 -1.83 12.46 -7.16
C PRO A 14 -3.34 12.32 -6.95
N TRP A 15 -4.06 11.64 -7.86
CA TRP A 15 -5.49 11.36 -7.68
C TRP A 15 -5.77 10.50 -6.44
N THR A 16 -4.79 9.76 -5.93
CA THR A 16 -4.92 8.97 -4.69
C THR A 16 -5.02 9.85 -3.44
N GLN A 17 -4.59 11.12 -3.51
CA GLN A 17 -4.72 12.07 -2.40
C GLN A 17 -6.18 12.33 -2.00
N ARG A 18 -7.14 12.08 -2.91
CA ARG A 18 -8.58 12.26 -2.63
C ARG A 18 -9.08 11.44 -1.44
N TYR A 19 -8.44 10.32 -1.11
CA TYR A 19 -8.81 9.46 0.01
C TYR A 19 -8.25 9.95 1.36
N PHE A 20 -7.37 10.97 1.34
CA PHE A 20 -6.59 11.42 2.49
C PHE A 20 -6.81 12.90 2.81
N SER A 21 -8.00 13.43 2.50
CA SER A 21 -8.34 14.85 2.73
C SER A 21 -8.19 15.29 4.19
N SER A 22 -8.32 14.37 5.15
CA SER A 22 -8.13 14.63 6.58
C SER A 22 -6.67 14.69 7.03
N PHE A 23 -5.71 14.38 6.15
CA PHE A 23 -4.28 14.32 6.51
C PHE A 23 -3.61 15.71 6.50
N GLY A 24 -4.35 16.77 6.20
CA GLY A 24 -3.83 18.14 6.13
C GLY A 24 -3.13 18.42 4.80
N ASN A 25 -1.99 19.13 4.84
CA ASN A 25 -1.33 19.59 3.62
C ASN A 25 -0.63 18.45 2.86
N LEU A 26 -1.06 18.20 1.61
CA LEU A 26 -0.47 17.26 0.66
C LEU A 26 -0.13 17.92 -0.69
N SER A 27 -0.07 19.26 -0.75
CA SER A 27 0.01 20.04 -2.00
C SER A 27 1.35 19.99 -2.73
N SER A 28 2.41 19.52 -2.08
CA SER A 28 3.74 19.38 -2.67
C SER A 28 4.42 18.09 -2.19
N ALA A 29 5.45 17.66 -2.91
CA ALA A 29 6.27 16.51 -2.49
C ALA A 29 6.82 16.70 -1.08
N GLU A 30 7.37 17.88 -0.77
CA GLU A 30 7.89 18.21 0.55
C GLU A 30 6.80 18.09 1.63
N ALA A 31 5.60 18.62 1.37
CA ALA A 31 4.47 18.51 2.29
C ALA A 31 4.09 17.04 2.52
N ILE A 32 3.97 16.24 1.46
CA ILE A 32 3.63 14.80 1.54
C ILE A 32 4.66 14.03 2.35
N PHE A 33 5.96 14.18 2.04
CA PHE A 33 7.03 13.39 2.66
C PHE A 33 7.37 13.84 4.09
N HIS A 34 6.93 15.02 4.53
CA HIS A 34 7.06 15.46 5.93
C HIS A 34 5.74 15.38 6.73
N ASN A 35 4.67 14.88 6.12
CA ASN A 35 3.37 14.76 6.78
C ASN A 35 3.34 13.58 7.78
N GLU A 36 3.05 13.87 9.04
CA GLU A 36 2.98 12.87 10.12
C GLU A 36 1.83 11.87 9.94
N ALA A 37 0.67 12.32 9.44
CA ALA A 37 -0.46 11.44 9.18
C ALA A 37 -0.16 10.45 8.04
N VAL A 38 0.54 10.90 6.99
CA VAL A 38 1.06 10.02 5.93
C VAL A 38 2.04 9.00 6.52
N ALA A 39 2.95 9.42 7.40
CA ALA A 39 3.88 8.50 8.04
C ALA A 39 3.16 7.42 8.87
N ALA A 40 2.25 7.84 9.75
CA ALA A 40 1.50 6.94 10.62
C ALA A 40 0.59 5.98 9.84
N HIS A 41 -0.04 6.45 8.76
CA HIS A 41 -0.87 5.58 7.94
C HIS A 41 -0.02 4.62 7.09
N GLY A 42 1.10 5.10 6.54
CA GLY A 42 2.04 4.26 5.80
C GLY A 42 2.57 3.11 6.65
N GLU A 43 2.85 3.36 7.94
CA GLU A 43 3.19 2.32 8.91
C GLU A 43 2.07 1.28 9.06
N LYS A 44 0.83 1.71 9.33
CA LYS A 44 -0.33 0.80 9.44
C LYS A 44 -0.49 -0.11 8.21
N VAL A 45 -0.32 0.45 7.00
CA VAL A 45 -0.45 -0.31 5.75
C VAL A 45 0.65 -1.36 5.64
N VAL A 46 1.93 -1.02 5.86
CA VAL A 46 3.01 -2.01 5.72
C VAL A 46 3.02 -3.04 6.85
N THR A 47 2.58 -2.68 8.06
CA THR A 47 2.34 -3.66 9.13
C THR A 47 1.29 -4.67 8.68
N SER A 48 0.16 -4.20 8.13
CA SER A 48 -0.88 -5.09 7.61
C SER A 48 -0.38 -6.02 6.49
N VAL A 49 0.47 -5.53 5.59
CA VAL A 49 1.14 -6.35 4.56
C VAL A 49 2.03 -7.42 5.20
N GLY A 50 2.80 -7.06 6.23
CA GLY A 50 3.62 -8.02 6.97
C GLY A 50 2.80 -9.09 7.70
N GLU A 51 1.64 -8.73 8.24
CA GLU A 51 0.72 -9.68 8.87
C GLU A 51 0.14 -10.69 7.87
N ALA A 52 -0.01 -10.34 6.57
CA ALA A 52 -0.48 -11.29 5.56
C ALA A 52 0.38 -12.57 5.47
N ILE A 53 1.68 -12.45 5.77
CA ILE A 53 2.62 -13.58 5.78
C ILE A 53 2.25 -14.61 6.85
N LYS A 54 1.60 -14.18 7.95
CA LYS A 54 1.11 -15.07 9.01
C LYS A 54 -0.22 -15.75 8.64
N HIS A 55 -0.83 -15.36 7.52
CA HIS A 55 -2.13 -15.81 7.06
C HIS A 55 -2.07 -16.34 5.62
N MET A 56 -0.92 -16.84 5.15
CA MET A 56 -0.73 -17.24 3.75
C MET A 56 -1.75 -18.29 3.24
N ASP A 57 -2.23 -19.17 4.11
CA ASP A 57 -3.24 -20.18 3.76
C ASP A 57 -4.66 -19.58 3.60
N ASP A 58 -4.92 -18.40 4.16
CA ASP A 58 -6.23 -17.72 4.09
C ASP A 58 -6.11 -16.19 4.05
N ILE A 59 -5.29 -15.67 3.12
CA ILE A 59 -5.14 -14.21 2.91
C ILE A 59 -6.50 -13.57 2.58
N LYS A 60 -7.37 -14.32 1.87
CA LYS A 60 -8.70 -13.84 1.47
C LYS A 60 -9.63 -13.66 2.68
N GLY A 61 -9.67 -14.63 3.61
CA GLY A 61 -10.42 -14.49 4.84
C GLY A 61 -9.87 -13.38 5.73
N TYR A 62 -8.54 -13.30 5.85
CA TYR A 62 -7.87 -12.26 6.63
C TYR A 62 -8.24 -10.84 6.18
N TYR A 63 -8.23 -10.57 4.87
CA TYR A 63 -8.56 -9.25 4.32
C TYR A 63 -10.04 -8.98 4.06
N ALA A 64 -10.95 -9.93 4.32
CA ALA A 64 -12.35 -9.79 3.94
C ALA A 64 -13.04 -8.53 4.51
N GLN A 65 -12.81 -8.22 5.79
CA GLN A 65 -13.37 -7.00 6.41
C GLN A 65 -12.72 -5.73 5.84
N LEU A 66 -11.40 -5.76 5.63
CA LEU A 66 -10.67 -4.61 5.10
C LEU A 66 -11.06 -4.30 3.65
N SER A 67 -11.30 -5.35 2.85
CA SER A 67 -11.82 -5.26 1.48
C SER A 67 -13.16 -4.55 1.43
N LYS A 68 -14.13 -4.99 2.26
CA LYS A 68 -15.44 -4.31 2.37
C LYS A 68 -15.29 -2.86 2.80
N HIS A 69 -14.44 -2.58 3.78
CA HIS A 69 -14.23 -1.21 4.23
C HIS A 69 -13.65 -0.32 3.12
N HIS A 70 -12.66 -0.80 2.37
CA HIS A 70 -12.08 -0.07 1.23
C HIS A 70 -13.08 0.17 0.10
N SER A 71 -13.99 -0.78 -0.13
CA SER A 71 -15.02 -0.70 -1.16
C SER A 71 -16.21 0.17 -0.75
N GLU A 72 -16.87 -0.18 0.35
CA GLU A 72 -18.18 0.35 0.76
C GLU A 72 -18.07 1.64 1.58
N THR A 73 -16.94 1.88 2.25
CA THR A 73 -16.76 3.08 3.09
C THR A 73 -15.79 4.07 2.48
N LEU A 74 -14.62 3.61 2.05
CA LEU A 74 -13.56 4.49 1.55
C LEU A 74 -13.67 4.74 0.04
N HIS A 75 -14.43 3.91 -0.68
CA HIS A 75 -14.62 3.96 -2.13
C HIS A 75 -13.29 4.05 -2.91
N VAL A 76 -12.28 3.30 -2.44
CA VAL A 76 -10.96 3.28 -3.05
C VAL A 76 -11.03 2.49 -4.34
N ASP A 77 -10.69 3.07 -5.49
CA ASP A 77 -10.59 2.30 -6.74
C ASP A 77 -9.54 1.18 -6.58
N PRO A 78 -9.91 -0.11 -6.82
CA PRO A 78 -9.06 -1.26 -6.55
C PRO A 78 -7.78 -1.28 -7.39
N ALA A 79 -7.73 -0.56 -8.53
CA ALA A 79 -6.50 -0.39 -9.29
C ALA A 79 -5.39 0.30 -8.47
N ASN A 80 -5.73 1.04 -7.42
CA ASN A 80 -4.74 1.70 -6.56
C ASN A 80 -4.00 0.73 -5.63
N PHE A 81 -4.50 -0.48 -5.38
CA PHE A 81 -3.78 -1.48 -4.58
C PHE A 81 -2.47 -1.87 -5.27
N LYS A 82 -2.52 -2.24 -6.55
CA LYS A 82 -1.31 -2.57 -7.32
C LYS A 82 -0.36 -1.38 -7.48
N ARG A 83 -0.90 -0.15 -7.58
CA ARG A 83 -0.06 1.08 -7.60
C ARG A 83 0.73 1.24 -6.31
N PHE A 84 0.09 1.02 -5.16
CA PHE A 84 0.82 1.00 -3.89
C PHE A 84 1.87 -0.11 -3.84
N GLY A 85 1.54 -1.31 -4.32
CA GLY A 85 2.50 -2.42 -4.46
C GLY A 85 3.78 -2.00 -5.21
N GLY A 86 3.63 -1.38 -6.39
CA GLY A 86 4.77 -0.84 -7.14
C GLY A 86 5.59 0.20 -6.37
N CYS A 87 4.93 1.14 -5.67
CA CYS A 87 5.61 2.11 -4.82
C CYS A 87 6.36 1.45 -3.65
N LEU A 88 5.80 0.38 -3.09
CA LEU A 88 6.44 -0.41 -2.03
C LEU A 88 7.68 -1.13 -2.56
N PHE A 89 7.61 -1.78 -3.72
CA PHE A 89 8.76 -2.47 -4.31
C PHE A 89 9.92 -1.53 -4.62
N ILE A 90 9.63 -0.36 -5.20
CA ILE A 90 10.64 0.68 -5.44
C ILE A 90 11.27 1.15 -4.11
N THR A 91 10.46 1.28 -3.06
CA THR A 91 10.96 1.66 -1.73
C THR A 91 11.85 0.56 -1.14
N LEU A 92 11.47 -0.71 -1.24
CA LEU A 92 12.29 -1.81 -0.79
C LEU A 92 13.62 -1.87 -1.56
N ALA A 93 13.56 -1.82 -2.90
CA ALA A 93 14.75 -1.80 -3.75
C ALA A 93 15.71 -0.65 -3.39
N HIS A 94 15.16 0.54 -3.10
CA HIS A 94 15.97 1.70 -2.69
C HIS A 94 16.71 1.49 -1.37
N HIS A 95 16.10 0.81 -0.39
CA HIS A 95 16.70 0.60 0.94
C HIS A 95 17.66 -0.59 0.98
N PHE A 96 17.33 -1.67 0.25
CA PHE A 96 18.10 -2.92 0.29
C PHE A 96 19.17 -3.02 -0.80
N GLY A 97 19.13 -2.16 -1.82
CA GLY A 97 20.17 -2.09 -2.85
C GLY A 97 20.43 -3.46 -3.50
N GLU A 98 21.67 -3.93 -3.44
CA GLU A 98 22.09 -5.23 -4.00
C GLU A 98 21.43 -6.43 -3.30
N GLU A 99 20.96 -6.29 -2.06
CA GLU A 99 20.23 -7.35 -1.34
C GLU A 99 18.82 -7.55 -1.91
N TYR A 100 18.28 -6.56 -2.64
CA TYR A 100 16.98 -6.68 -3.32
C TYR A 100 17.13 -7.40 -4.67
N THR A 101 17.35 -8.71 -4.61
CA THR A 101 17.57 -9.52 -5.81
C THR A 101 16.31 -9.67 -6.66
N PRO A 102 16.43 -10.06 -7.95
CA PRO A 102 15.26 -10.37 -8.80
C PRO A 102 14.34 -11.44 -8.20
N GLU A 103 14.89 -12.44 -7.52
CA GLU A 103 14.11 -13.49 -6.84
C GLU A 103 13.30 -12.91 -5.68
N LEU A 104 13.92 -12.01 -4.89
CA LEU A 104 13.22 -11.33 -3.80
C LEU A 104 12.12 -10.40 -4.34
N HIS A 105 12.38 -9.70 -5.45
CA HIS A 105 11.38 -8.91 -6.15
C HIS A 105 10.18 -9.76 -6.58
N ALA A 106 10.43 -10.87 -7.27
CA ALA A 106 9.38 -11.76 -7.73
C ALA A 106 8.55 -12.34 -6.57
N ALA A 107 9.19 -12.68 -5.45
CA ALA A 107 8.50 -13.15 -4.25
C ALA A 107 7.57 -12.08 -3.65
N TYR A 108 8.05 -10.84 -3.52
CA TYR A 108 7.23 -9.72 -3.04
C TYR A 108 6.10 -9.36 -4.00
N GLU A 109 6.36 -9.37 -5.31
CA GLU A 109 5.35 -9.12 -6.34
C GLU A 109 4.23 -10.16 -6.26
N HIS A 110 4.59 -11.44 -6.19
CA HIS A 110 3.62 -12.52 -6.07
C HIS A 110 2.77 -12.42 -4.80
N LEU A 111 3.40 -12.18 -3.64
CA LEU A 111 2.68 -11.97 -2.39
C LEU A 111 1.70 -10.80 -2.51
N PHE A 112 2.15 -9.67 -3.06
CA PHE A 112 1.32 -8.47 -3.15
C PHE A 112 0.17 -8.64 -4.15
N ASP A 113 0.35 -9.42 -5.23
CA ASP A 113 -0.72 -9.75 -6.16
C ASP A 113 -1.86 -10.52 -5.47
N VAL A 114 -1.53 -11.47 -4.58
CA VAL A 114 -2.52 -12.19 -3.78
C VAL A 114 -3.22 -11.26 -2.78
N ILE A 115 -2.48 -10.33 -2.16
CA ILE A 115 -3.05 -9.30 -1.27
C ILE A 115 -4.00 -8.38 -2.04
N ALA A 116 -3.62 -7.92 -3.23
CA ALA A 116 -4.44 -7.05 -4.07
C ALA A 116 -5.72 -7.76 -4.54
N ASP A 117 -5.65 -9.04 -4.92
CA ASP A 117 -6.83 -9.87 -5.23
C ASP A 117 -7.77 -9.98 -4.01
N ALA A 118 -7.21 -10.26 -2.83
CA ALA A 118 -7.99 -10.37 -1.60
C ALA A 118 -8.68 -9.05 -1.22
N LEU A 119 -7.98 -7.92 -1.34
CA LEU A 119 -8.54 -6.59 -1.10
C LEU A 119 -9.57 -6.18 -2.15
N GLY A 120 -9.41 -6.61 -3.41
CA GLY A 120 -10.35 -6.32 -4.50
C GLY A 120 -11.64 -7.15 -4.47
N ARG A 121 -11.72 -8.20 -3.66
CA ARG A 121 -12.82 -9.18 -3.71
C ARG A 121 -14.19 -8.66 -3.24
N GLY A 122 -14.22 -7.68 -2.35
CA GLY A 122 -15.44 -7.08 -1.80
C GLY A 122 -16.10 -6.02 -2.71
N TYR A 123 -15.51 -5.75 -3.87
CA TYR A 123 -16.00 -4.74 -4.82
C TYR A 123 -17.12 -5.30 -5.70
N HIS A 124 -18.21 -4.53 -5.84
CA HIS A 124 -19.40 -4.87 -6.63
C HIS A 124 -19.93 -3.67 -7.40
#